data_AF-A0A966NCH4-F1
#
_entry.id   AF-A0A966NCH4-F1
#
_cell.length_a   1.000
_cell.length_b   1.000
_cell.length_c   1.000
_cell.angle_alpha   90.00
_cell.angle_beta   90.00
_cell.angle_gamma   90.00
#
_symmetry.space_group_name_H-M   'P 1'
#
loop_
_entity.id
_entity.type
_entity.pdbx_description
1 polymer ?
#
loop_
_entity_poly.entity_id
_entity_poly.type
_entity_poly.pdbx_seq_one_letter_code
_entity_poly.pdbx_strand_id
1 'polypeptide(L)'
;MSEARTIQSETVDELRQRLDCRFTEVDGIFTECLIEAHTYLSTTGVLEYIDQARVIGKLGRGVEPLLNFLQEWPAIAHQVGESALPSLASAIQKISKSPNGKSIALLIAHLPAITRRLPSQEQLDDYLRVAIYQMDQTSISIHGIHKTYASPSFHAFIESSAKILDVVTVGGLEKWVEYGIRNYSHHPEQQIQYFQLESADSLAVLKRQRHGTLLIDNTRQLELYTRSFWEDSLTLVPYSTGFNSIQMTPYFDEFGARLPDVYDDVHDIKGINRYRIALAHMLGHKRWSQAIFADNFSPLQRIAIECFEDSKIDYLICQQYPGLRKLMIALHPRPDEFACDPKTESCIRHRLSMLSYAILDEHH
;
A
#
# COMPACT_ATOMS: atom_id res chain seq x y z
N MET A 1 4.60 -15.16 43.89
CA MET A 1 3.64 -14.27 43.19
C MET A 1 4.30 -13.90 41.87
N SER A 2 4.33 -14.81 40.89
CA SER A 2 3.22 -15.37 40.11
C SER A 2 2.74 -14.38 39.06
N GLU A 3 2.69 -14.84 37.81
CA GLU A 3 2.34 -14.12 36.56
C GLU A 3 3.46 -13.33 35.87
N ALA A 4 4.57 -14.00 35.53
CA ALA A 4 5.34 -13.60 34.35
C ALA A 4 6.08 -14.81 33.76
N ARG A 5 5.71 -15.15 32.51
CA ARG A 5 6.36 -16.07 31.57
C ARG A 5 6.11 -17.58 31.75
N THR A 6 4.87 -17.96 31.49
CA THR A 6 4.59 -19.22 30.78
C THR A 6 3.94 -18.84 29.44
N ILE A 7 4.75 -18.47 28.45
CA ILE A 7 4.27 -18.50 27.05
C ILE A 7 4.46 -19.96 26.64
N GLN A 8 3.40 -20.77 26.77
CA GLN A 8 3.41 -22.16 26.32
C GLN A 8 3.71 -22.15 24.82
N SER A 9 4.76 -22.86 24.39
CA SER A 9 4.85 -23.26 22.98
C SER A 9 3.75 -24.30 22.77
N GLU A 10 2.66 -23.92 22.10
CA GLU A 10 1.64 -24.89 21.71
C GLU A 10 2.29 -25.98 20.86
N THR A 11 1.97 -27.23 21.15
CA THR A 11 2.46 -28.36 20.37
C THR A 11 1.75 -28.42 19.01
N VAL A 12 2.39 -29.05 18.02
CA VAL A 12 1.77 -29.27 16.69
C VAL A 12 0.41 -29.96 16.82
N ASP A 13 0.26 -30.89 17.77
CA ASP A 13 -1.00 -31.60 18.03
C ASP A 13 -2.09 -30.67 18.59
N GLU A 14 -1.74 -29.75 19.49
CA GLU A 14 -2.69 -28.75 20.04
C GLU A 14 -3.18 -27.79 18.96
N LEU A 15 -2.27 -27.28 18.12
CA LEU A 15 -2.63 -26.42 16.99
C LEU A 15 -3.45 -27.17 15.93
N ARG A 16 -3.15 -28.46 15.70
CA ARG A 16 -3.93 -29.31 14.79
C ARG A 16 -5.35 -29.55 15.32
N GLN A 17 -5.51 -29.71 16.63
CA GLN A 17 -6.82 -29.80 17.28
C GLN A 17 -7.58 -28.47 17.21
N ARG A 18 -6.88 -27.34 17.41
CA ARG A 18 -7.45 -25.99 17.28
C ARG A 18 -7.99 -25.73 15.87
N LEU A 19 -7.27 -26.17 14.84
CA LEU A 19 -7.71 -26.07 13.45
C LEU A 19 -9.07 -26.76 13.21
N ASP A 20 -9.36 -27.84 13.94
CA ASP A 20 -10.69 -28.49 14.00
C ASP A 20 -11.28 -28.78 12.60
N CYS A 21 -10.44 -29.32 11.71
CA CYS A 21 -10.83 -29.74 10.36
C CYS A 21 -10.62 -31.25 10.13
N ARG A 22 -11.47 -31.83 9.29
CA ARG A 22 -11.48 -33.27 8.96
C ARG A 22 -10.85 -33.61 7.61
N PHE A 23 -10.34 -32.62 6.88
CA PHE A 23 -9.66 -32.84 5.61
C PHE A 23 -8.32 -33.53 5.86
N THR A 24 -8.12 -34.71 5.29
CA THR A 24 -6.89 -35.51 5.44
C THR A 24 -5.72 -34.93 4.66
N GLU A 25 -6.01 -34.18 3.60
CA GLU A 25 -5.03 -33.49 2.77
C GLU A 25 -4.22 -32.46 3.57
N VAL A 26 -4.81 -31.89 4.63
CA VAL A 26 -4.15 -30.95 5.53
C VAL A 26 -3.00 -31.64 6.27
N ASP A 27 -3.16 -32.90 6.66
CA ASP A 27 -2.16 -33.63 7.45
C ASP A 27 -0.82 -33.78 6.69
N GLY A 28 -0.85 -33.75 5.36
CA GLY A 28 0.34 -33.81 4.52
C GLY A 28 1.17 -32.52 4.47
N ILE A 29 0.60 -31.36 4.81
CA ILE A 29 1.26 -30.05 4.71
C ILE A 29 1.36 -29.32 6.06
N PHE A 30 0.55 -29.71 7.04
CA PHE A 30 0.32 -28.91 8.25
C PHE A 30 1.59 -28.61 9.05
N THR A 31 2.44 -29.61 9.24
CA THR A 31 3.70 -29.45 9.99
C THR A 31 4.65 -28.47 9.30
N GLU A 32 4.79 -28.54 7.98
CA GLU A 32 5.65 -27.64 7.21
C GLU A 32 5.11 -26.20 7.26
N CYS A 33 3.80 -26.02 7.03
CA CYS A 33 3.13 -24.73 7.15
C CYS A 33 3.25 -24.13 8.56
N LEU A 34 3.22 -24.95 9.62
CA LEU A 34 3.43 -24.46 10.99
C LEU A 34 4.87 -24.03 11.26
N ILE A 35 5.87 -24.76 10.75
CA ILE A 35 7.27 -24.38 10.87
C ILE A 35 7.50 -23.01 10.20
N GLU A 36 6.93 -22.82 9.01
CA GLU A 36 6.99 -21.53 8.32
C GLU A 36 6.24 -20.43 9.08
N ALA A 37 5.03 -20.71 9.56
CA ALA A 37 4.26 -19.78 10.40
C ALA A 37 5.05 -19.33 11.65
N HIS A 38 5.71 -20.24 12.36
CA HIS A 38 6.55 -19.89 13.50
C HIS A 38 7.83 -19.13 13.12
N THR A 39 8.26 -19.21 11.87
CA THR A 39 9.43 -18.46 11.36
C THR A 39 9.07 -17.00 11.13
N TYR A 40 7.85 -16.73 10.65
CA TYR A 40 7.44 -15.40 10.21
C TYR A 40 6.49 -14.65 11.14
N LEU A 41 5.69 -15.37 11.93
CA LEU A 41 4.61 -14.80 12.71
C LEU A 41 4.95 -14.76 14.20
N SER A 42 4.40 -13.78 14.89
CA SER A 42 4.35 -13.73 16.34
C SER A 42 3.55 -14.91 16.91
N THR A 43 3.73 -15.21 18.21
CA THR A 43 2.95 -16.24 18.89
C THR A 43 1.44 -16.01 18.74
N THR A 44 1.00 -14.75 18.86
CA THR A 44 -0.41 -14.37 18.66
C THR A 44 -0.81 -14.57 17.19
N GLY A 45 0.04 -14.16 16.25
CA GLY A 45 -0.18 -14.32 14.82
C GLY A 45 -0.37 -15.77 14.38
N VAL A 46 0.38 -16.72 14.97
CA VAL A 46 0.18 -18.16 14.72
C VAL A 46 -1.21 -18.62 15.16
N LEU A 47 -1.69 -18.16 16.32
CA LEU A 47 -3.04 -18.51 16.81
C LEU A 47 -4.13 -17.94 15.90
N GLU A 48 -4.01 -16.67 15.52
CA GLU A 48 -4.96 -16.00 14.61
C GLU A 48 -4.96 -16.64 13.22
N TYR A 49 -3.79 -17.04 12.73
CA TYR A 49 -3.64 -17.80 11.49
C TYR A 49 -4.39 -19.13 11.56
N ILE A 50 -4.21 -19.94 12.62
CA ILE A 50 -4.94 -21.21 12.77
C ILE A 50 -6.45 -20.99 12.97
N ASP A 51 -6.86 -19.96 13.70
CA ASP A 51 -8.27 -19.62 13.88
C ASP A 51 -8.93 -19.21 12.55
N GLN A 52 -8.24 -18.42 11.73
CA GLN A 52 -8.75 -18.06 10.41
C GLN A 52 -8.79 -19.27 9.48
N ALA A 53 -7.78 -20.14 9.51
CA ALA A 53 -7.79 -21.40 8.76
C ALA A 53 -8.99 -22.27 9.16
N ARG A 54 -9.30 -22.36 10.46
CA ARG A 54 -10.51 -23.06 10.96
C ARG A 54 -11.79 -22.46 10.38
N VAL A 55 -11.90 -21.14 10.35
CA VAL A 55 -13.06 -20.44 9.75
C VAL A 55 -13.19 -20.80 8.28
N ILE A 56 -12.10 -20.75 7.51
CA ILE A 56 -12.07 -21.09 6.08
C ILE A 56 -12.48 -22.56 5.85
N GLY A 57 -11.95 -23.49 6.65
CA GLY A 57 -12.30 -24.91 6.58
C GLY A 57 -13.78 -25.21 6.84
N LYS A 58 -14.48 -24.33 7.56
CA LYS A 58 -15.91 -24.45 7.88
C LYS A 58 -16.84 -23.75 6.89
N LEU A 59 -16.32 -23.11 5.84
CA LEU A 59 -17.16 -22.41 4.84
C LEU A 59 -17.95 -23.34 3.91
N GLY A 60 -17.63 -24.64 3.88
CA GLY A 60 -18.26 -25.60 2.97
C GLY A 60 -17.89 -25.38 1.50
N ARG A 61 -16.66 -24.91 1.23
CA ARG A 61 -16.14 -24.55 -0.11
C ARG A 61 -15.06 -25.49 -0.63
N GLY A 62 -15.03 -26.73 -0.14
CA GLY A 62 -13.98 -27.70 -0.44
C GLY A 62 -12.70 -27.45 0.36
N VAL A 63 -11.68 -28.25 0.09
CA VAL A 63 -10.40 -28.23 0.83
C VAL A 63 -9.43 -27.18 0.29
N GLU A 64 -9.52 -26.82 -0.99
CA GLU A 64 -8.57 -25.92 -1.67
C GLU A 64 -8.41 -24.54 -1.00
N PRO A 65 -9.48 -23.80 -0.60
CA PRO A 65 -9.29 -22.53 0.10
C PRO A 65 -8.47 -22.64 1.38
N LEU A 66 -8.63 -23.76 2.11
CA LEU A 66 -7.92 -24.02 3.35
C LEU A 66 -6.44 -24.33 3.08
N LEU A 67 -6.15 -25.20 2.11
CA LEU A 67 -4.76 -25.55 1.77
C LEU A 67 -4.01 -24.31 1.27
N ASN A 68 -4.60 -23.56 0.35
CA ASN A 68 -3.99 -22.33 -0.18
C ASN A 68 -3.74 -21.33 0.95
N PHE A 69 -4.66 -21.18 1.90
CA PHE A 69 -4.46 -20.25 3.02
C PHE A 69 -3.32 -20.71 3.94
N LEU A 70 -3.27 -22.01 4.25
CA LEU A 70 -2.22 -22.56 5.11
C LEU A 70 -0.83 -22.41 4.47
N GLN A 71 -0.74 -22.58 3.15
CA GLN A 71 0.53 -22.48 2.43
C GLN A 71 0.99 -21.04 2.23
N GLU A 72 0.07 -20.12 1.92
CA GLU A 72 0.45 -18.80 1.43
C GLU A 72 0.48 -17.71 2.52
N TRP A 73 -0.36 -17.82 3.56
CA TRP A 73 -0.54 -16.71 4.52
C TRP A 73 0.73 -16.35 5.31
N PRO A 74 1.53 -17.29 5.85
CA PRO A 74 2.73 -16.94 6.62
C PRO A 74 3.68 -15.99 5.90
N ALA A 75 4.02 -16.29 4.64
CA ALA A 75 4.89 -15.46 3.83
C ALA A 75 4.25 -14.12 3.46
N ILE A 76 2.94 -14.11 3.18
CA ILE A 76 2.19 -12.87 2.93
C ILE A 76 2.24 -11.97 4.16
N ALA A 77 1.92 -12.49 5.34
CA ALA A 77 1.91 -11.73 6.59
C ALA A 77 3.30 -11.22 6.98
N HIS A 78 4.37 -11.97 6.67
CA HIS A 78 5.73 -11.45 6.81
C HIS A 78 5.97 -10.19 5.97
N GLN A 79 5.42 -10.16 4.76
CA GLN A 79 5.63 -9.07 3.81
C GLN A 79 4.76 -7.85 4.11
N VAL A 80 3.46 -8.04 4.38
CA VAL A 80 2.50 -6.92 4.50
C VAL A 80 2.10 -6.61 5.95
N GLY A 81 2.48 -7.47 6.91
CA GLY A 81 2.13 -7.37 8.33
C GLY A 81 0.96 -8.27 8.74
N GLU A 82 1.03 -8.80 9.96
CA GLU A 82 -0.01 -9.66 10.58
C GLU A 82 -1.38 -8.96 10.65
N SER A 83 -1.37 -7.64 10.87
CA SER A 83 -2.55 -6.78 10.94
C SER A 83 -3.38 -6.72 9.65
N ALA A 84 -2.90 -7.29 8.55
CA ALA A 84 -3.67 -7.43 7.30
C ALA A 84 -4.70 -8.59 7.34
N LEU A 85 -4.56 -9.54 8.27
CA LEU A 85 -5.43 -10.72 8.35
C LEU A 85 -6.92 -10.38 8.49
N PRO A 86 -7.33 -9.41 9.33
CA PRO A 86 -8.74 -9.06 9.49
C PRO A 86 -9.39 -8.56 8.19
N SER A 87 -8.66 -7.81 7.37
CA SER A 87 -9.16 -7.33 6.07
C SER A 87 -9.35 -8.49 5.09
N LEU A 88 -8.40 -9.42 5.03
CA LEU A 88 -8.53 -10.64 4.23
C LEU A 88 -9.72 -11.48 4.72
N ALA A 89 -9.84 -11.69 6.02
CA ALA A 89 -10.94 -12.43 6.63
C ALA A 89 -12.30 -11.81 6.29
N SER A 90 -12.40 -10.48 6.36
CA SER A 90 -13.59 -9.72 5.96
C SER A 90 -13.92 -9.89 4.48
N ALA A 91 -12.92 -9.83 3.59
CA ALA A 91 -13.10 -10.06 2.16
C ALA A 91 -13.59 -11.49 1.87
N ILE A 92 -12.96 -12.51 2.47
CA ILE A 92 -13.37 -13.92 2.38
C ILE A 92 -14.82 -14.08 2.86
N GLN A 93 -15.20 -13.44 3.98
CA GLN A 93 -16.56 -13.51 4.50
C GLN A 93 -17.58 -12.86 3.55
N LYS A 94 -17.25 -11.73 2.92
CA LYS A 94 -18.11 -11.09 1.92
C LYS A 94 -18.29 -11.98 0.69
N ILE A 95 -17.21 -12.57 0.18
CA ILE A 95 -17.26 -13.47 -0.98
C ILE A 95 -18.07 -14.73 -0.64
N SER A 96 -17.88 -15.31 0.56
CA SER A 96 -18.56 -16.54 0.97
C SER A 96 -20.08 -16.39 1.12
N LYS A 97 -20.55 -15.19 1.49
CA LYS A 97 -21.97 -14.78 1.56
C LYS A 97 -22.56 -14.36 0.21
N SER A 98 -21.83 -14.56 -0.89
CA SER A 98 -22.27 -14.25 -2.25
C SER A 98 -22.30 -15.50 -3.14
N PRO A 99 -22.90 -15.42 -4.34
CA PRO A 99 -22.77 -16.48 -5.35
C PRO A 99 -21.33 -16.75 -5.80
N ASN A 100 -20.38 -15.86 -5.50
CA ASN A 100 -18.96 -15.95 -5.89
C ASN A 100 -18.10 -16.79 -4.93
N GLY A 101 -18.69 -17.53 -3.99
CA GLY A 101 -17.94 -18.30 -2.98
C GLY A 101 -16.91 -19.30 -3.52
N LYS A 102 -17.02 -19.73 -4.78
CA LYS A 102 -16.00 -20.58 -5.44
C LYS A 102 -14.69 -19.84 -5.74
N SER A 103 -14.72 -18.51 -5.81
CA SER A 103 -13.54 -17.68 -6.11
C SER A 103 -12.59 -17.51 -4.93
N ILE A 104 -12.94 -18.01 -3.73
CA ILE A 104 -12.11 -17.85 -2.52
C ILE A 104 -10.76 -18.55 -2.69
N ALA A 105 -10.76 -19.80 -3.20
CA ALA A 105 -9.53 -20.53 -3.47
C ALA A 105 -8.62 -19.77 -4.45
N LEU A 106 -9.21 -19.23 -5.52
CA LEU A 106 -8.52 -18.43 -6.53
C LEU A 106 -7.94 -17.13 -5.95
N LEU A 107 -8.72 -16.39 -5.18
CA LEU A 107 -8.24 -15.16 -4.53
C LEU A 107 -7.00 -15.46 -3.69
N ILE A 108 -7.08 -16.45 -2.80
CA ILE A 108 -5.98 -16.81 -1.90
C ILE A 108 -4.76 -17.27 -2.69
N ALA A 109 -4.93 -18.11 -3.70
CA ALA A 109 -3.84 -18.59 -4.55
C ALA A 109 -3.11 -17.47 -5.30
N HIS A 110 -3.80 -16.38 -5.64
CA HIS A 110 -3.20 -15.25 -6.34
C HIS A 110 -2.62 -14.16 -5.41
N LEU A 111 -2.95 -14.18 -4.11
CA LEU A 111 -2.44 -13.19 -3.15
C LEU A 111 -0.91 -13.06 -3.16
N PRO A 112 -0.09 -14.13 -3.19
CA PRO A 112 1.36 -14.00 -3.21
C PRO A 112 1.88 -13.19 -4.41
N ALA A 113 1.24 -13.31 -5.57
CA ALA A 113 1.61 -12.54 -6.75
C ALA A 113 1.21 -11.07 -6.61
N ILE A 114 0.06 -10.80 -5.99
CA ILE A 114 -0.46 -9.46 -5.75
C ILE A 114 0.36 -8.73 -4.68
N THR A 115 0.64 -9.36 -3.54
CA THR A 115 1.36 -8.73 -2.41
C THR A 115 2.81 -8.45 -2.74
N ARG A 116 3.44 -9.21 -3.64
CA ARG A 116 4.77 -8.85 -4.22
C ARG A 116 4.80 -7.46 -4.84
N ARG A 117 3.66 -6.96 -5.34
CA ARG A 117 3.51 -5.59 -5.88
C ARG A 117 2.98 -4.61 -4.84
N LEU A 118 2.35 -5.10 -3.79
CA LEU A 118 1.69 -4.34 -2.72
C LEU A 118 2.30 -4.69 -1.35
N PRO A 119 3.54 -4.27 -1.05
CA PRO A 119 4.28 -4.72 0.13
C PRO A 119 3.85 -4.02 1.43
N SER A 120 2.64 -3.47 1.52
CA SER A 120 2.15 -2.84 2.75
C SER A 120 0.70 -3.23 3.05
N GLN A 121 0.37 -3.27 4.35
CA GLN A 121 -0.99 -3.55 4.82
C GLN A 121 -2.04 -2.67 4.12
N GLU A 122 -1.81 -1.35 4.10
CA GLU A 122 -2.74 -0.38 3.51
C GLU A 122 -3.01 -0.68 2.03
N GLN A 123 -1.98 -1.04 1.26
CA GLN A 123 -2.15 -1.38 -0.15
C GLN A 123 -2.92 -2.68 -0.36
N LEU A 124 -2.70 -3.70 0.49
CA LEU A 124 -3.49 -4.93 0.44
C LEU A 124 -4.95 -4.65 0.82
N ASP A 125 -5.19 -3.84 1.84
CA ASP A 125 -6.52 -3.41 2.27
C ASP A 125 -7.25 -2.69 1.12
N ASP A 126 -6.57 -1.77 0.44
CA ASP A 126 -7.09 -1.07 -0.73
C ASP A 126 -7.39 -2.02 -1.89
N TYR A 127 -6.50 -2.96 -2.19
CA TYR A 127 -6.73 -3.97 -3.23
C TYR A 127 -7.95 -4.83 -2.91
N LEU A 128 -8.06 -5.33 -1.67
CA LEU A 128 -9.22 -6.13 -1.24
C LEU A 128 -10.51 -5.32 -1.33
N ARG A 129 -10.49 -4.02 -1.01
CA ARG A 129 -11.63 -3.12 -1.22
C ARG A 129 -12.03 -3.05 -2.69
N VAL A 130 -11.07 -2.85 -3.60
CA VAL A 130 -11.32 -2.80 -5.06
C VAL A 130 -11.84 -4.14 -5.57
N ALA A 131 -11.27 -5.26 -5.12
CA ALA A 131 -11.70 -6.61 -5.51
C ALA A 131 -13.15 -6.87 -5.11
N ILE A 132 -13.52 -6.53 -3.87
CA ILE A 132 -14.90 -6.64 -3.38
C ILE A 132 -15.83 -5.69 -4.14
N TYR A 133 -15.41 -4.45 -4.41
CA TYR A 133 -16.18 -3.51 -5.21
C TYR A 133 -16.45 -4.06 -6.61
N GLN A 134 -15.42 -4.58 -7.29
CA GLN A 134 -15.54 -5.18 -8.62
C GLN A 134 -16.54 -6.34 -8.60
N MET A 135 -16.36 -7.29 -7.68
CA MET A 135 -17.26 -8.43 -7.52
C MET A 135 -18.69 -7.94 -7.29
N ASP A 136 -18.85 -6.94 -6.44
CA ASP A 136 -20.14 -6.44 -6.03
C ASP A 136 -20.90 -5.73 -7.14
N GLN A 137 -20.22 -4.94 -7.97
CA GLN A 137 -20.84 -4.22 -9.07
C GLN A 137 -21.13 -5.11 -10.29
N THR A 138 -20.42 -6.23 -10.42
CA THR A 138 -20.55 -7.13 -11.58
C THR A 138 -21.40 -8.38 -11.31
N SER A 139 -21.79 -8.62 -10.06
CA SER A 139 -22.73 -9.68 -9.70
C SER A 139 -24.18 -9.28 -10.01
N ILE A 140 -24.93 -10.14 -10.71
CA ILE A 140 -26.27 -9.81 -11.23
C ILE A 140 -27.35 -10.12 -10.17
N SER A 141 -28.35 -9.24 -10.07
CA SER A 141 -29.58 -9.48 -9.32
C SER A 141 -30.79 -9.48 -10.25
N ILE A 142 -31.64 -10.51 -10.14
CA ILE A 142 -32.88 -10.60 -10.93
C ILE A 142 -33.98 -9.68 -10.34
N HIS A 143 -33.96 -9.46 -9.02
CA HIS A 143 -35.00 -8.73 -8.30
C HIS A 143 -34.47 -7.54 -7.47
N GLY A 144 -33.23 -7.10 -7.72
CA GLY A 144 -32.61 -5.93 -7.07
C GLY A 144 -32.23 -6.10 -5.59
N ILE A 145 -32.76 -7.10 -4.89
CA ILE A 145 -32.58 -7.26 -3.42
C ILE A 145 -31.44 -8.23 -3.08
N HIS A 146 -31.28 -9.32 -3.82
CA HIS A 146 -30.23 -10.31 -3.60
C HIS A 146 -29.46 -10.60 -4.89
N LYS A 147 -28.12 -10.64 -4.80
CA LYS A 147 -27.27 -11.10 -5.89
C LYS A 147 -27.56 -12.57 -6.17
N THR A 148 -28.09 -12.84 -7.35
CA THR A 148 -28.56 -14.17 -7.74
C THR A 148 -27.50 -14.92 -8.53
N TYR A 149 -26.72 -14.21 -9.35
CA TYR A 149 -25.66 -14.80 -10.15
C TYR A 149 -24.30 -14.29 -9.74
N ALA A 150 -23.31 -15.16 -9.86
CA ALA A 150 -21.90 -14.79 -9.70
C ALA A 150 -21.52 -13.73 -10.73
N SER A 151 -20.53 -12.91 -10.39
CA SER A 151 -19.89 -12.03 -11.34
C SER A 151 -19.31 -12.86 -12.49
N PRO A 152 -19.59 -12.49 -13.75
CA PRO A 152 -19.00 -13.19 -14.89
C PRO A 152 -17.49 -12.95 -14.97
N SER A 153 -16.99 -11.82 -14.46
CA SER A 153 -15.62 -11.33 -14.69
C SER A 153 -14.71 -11.34 -13.45
N PHE A 154 -15.20 -11.69 -12.26
CA PHE A 154 -14.40 -11.62 -11.03
C PHE A 154 -13.19 -12.55 -11.04
N HIS A 155 -13.30 -13.75 -11.64
CA HIS A 155 -12.16 -14.66 -11.77
C HIS A 155 -11.09 -14.07 -12.69
N ALA A 156 -11.50 -13.56 -13.87
CA ALA A 156 -10.61 -12.88 -14.80
C ALA A 156 -9.91 -11.67 -14.17
N PHE A 157 -10.62 -10.91 -13.33
CA PHE A 157 -10.05 -9.81 -12.56
C PHE A 157 -8.95 -10.30 -11.61
N ILE A 158 -9.20 -11.33 -10.79
CA ILE A 158 -8.21 -11.88 -9.86
C ILE A 158 -6.96 -12.36 -10.61
N GLU A 159 -7.16 -13.12 -11.69
CA GLU A 159 -6.06 -13.68 -12.50
C GLU A 159 -5.19 -12.59 -13.13
N SER A 160 -5.79 -11.50 -13.60
CA SER A 160 -5.08 -10.38 -14.21
C SER A 160 -4.49 -9.38 -13.21
N SER A 161 -4.91 -9.42 -11.94
CA SER A 161 -4.60 -8.38 -10.95
C SER A 161 -3.09 -8.18 -10.77
N ALA A 162 -2.31 -9.26 -10.60
CA ALA A 162 -0.86 -9.14 -10.44
C ALA A 162 -0.19 -8.48 -11.65
N LYS A 163 -0.57 -8.88 -12.87
CA LYS A 163 -0.05 -8.32 -14.12
C LYS A 163 -0.42 -6.84 -14.31
N ILE A 164 -1.57 -6.42 -13.82
CA ILE A 164 -1.98 -5.01 -13.85
C ILE A 164 -1.13 -4.21 -12.85
N LEU A 165 -0.98 -4.71 -11.63
CA LEU A 165 -0.18 -4.09 -10.56
C LEU A 165 1.33 -4.08 -10.84
N ASP A 166 1.80 -4.81 -11.85
CA ASP A 166 3.15 -4.65 -12.40
C ASP A 166 3.37 -3.27 -13.03
N VAL A 167 2.31 -2.61 -13.52
CA VAL A 167 2.43 -1.39 -14.32
C VAL A 167 1.62 -0.22 -13.80
N VAL A 168 0.73 -0.41 -12.81
CA VAL A 168 -0.05 0.67 -12.20
C VAL A 168 -0.11 0.54 -10.67
N THR A 169 -0.44 1.64 -10.01
CA THR A 169 -0.79 1.65 -8.59
C THR A 169 -2.15 1.01 -8.32
N VAL A 170 -2.47 0.73 -7.05
CA VAL A 170 -3.81 0.24 -6.67
C VAL A 170 -4.91 1.25 -7.03
N GLY A 171 -4.62 2.55 -6.95
CA GLY A 171 -5.54 3.59 -7.43
C GLY A 171 -5.72 3.58 -8.97
N GLY A 172 -4.67 3.23 -9.71
CA GLY A 172 -4.77 2.99 -11.16
C GLY A 172 -5.61 1.74 -11.48
N LEU A 173 -5.46 0.67 -10.70
CA LEU A 173 -6.29 -0.54 -10.78
C LEU A 173 -7.77 -0.20 -10.53
N GLU A 174 -8.09 0.60 -9.52
CA GLU A 174 -9.46 1.04 -9.24
C GLU A 174 -10.07 1.77 -10.45
N LYS A 175 -9.38 2.78 -10.99
CA LYS A 175 -9.87 3.52 -12.17
C LYS A 175 -10.06 2.62 -13.40
N TRP A 176 -9.19 1.63 -13.58
CA TRP A 176 -9.32 0.64 -14.63
C TRP A 176 -10.53 -0.30 -14.40
N VAL A 177 -10.78 -0.71 -13.14
CA VAL A 177 -11.97 -1.47 -12.74
C VAL A 177 -13.25 -0.67 -12.98
N GLU A 178 -13.31 0.57 -12.53
CA GLU A 178 -14.47 1.46 -12.69
C GLU A 178 -14.83 1.66 -14.16
N TYR A 179 -13.82 1.84 -15.02
CA TYR A 179 -14.04 1.94 -16.46
C TYR A 179 -14.65 0.65 -17.03
N GLY A 180 -14.11 -0.52 -16.66
CA GLY A 180 -14.61 -1.82 -17.13
C GLY A 180 -16.05 -2.06 -16.71
N ILE A 181 -16.38 -1.78 -15.45
CA ILE A 181 -17.75 -1.90 -14.93
C ILE A 181 -18.70 -0.97 -15.68
N ARG A 182 -18.32 0.31 -15.82
CA ARG A 182 -19.18 1.34 -16.42
C ARG A 182 -19.49 1.08 -17.88
N ASN A 183 -18.52 0.57 -18.65
CA ASN A 183 -18.67 0.43 -20.11
C ASN A 183 -19.16 -0.95 -20.55
N TYR A 184 -19.05 -1.99 -19.71
CA TYR A 184 -19.46 -3.36 -20.05
C TYR A 184 -20.45 -3.98 -19.05
N SER A 185 -21.22 -3.16 -18.32
CA SER A 185 -22.21 -3.63 -17.33
C SER A 185 -23.29 -4.56 -17.92
N HIS A 186 -23.65 -4.36 -19.19
CA HIS A 186 -24.71 -5.11 -19.88
C HIS A 186 -24.19 -6.17 -20.86
N HIS A 187 -22.88 -6.39 -20.94
CA HIS A 187 -22.25 -7.29 -21.90
C HIS A 187 -21.27 -8.24 -21.19
N PRO A 188 -21.74 -9.36 -20.58
CA PRO A 188 -20.91 -10.25 -19.77
C PRO A 188 -19.66 -10.77 -20.46
N GLU A 189 -19.75 -11.17 -21.73
CA GLU A 189 -18.60 -11.67 -22.50
C GLU A 189 -17.54 -10.57 -22.73
N GLN A 190 -17.97 -9.36 -23.09
CA GLN A 190 -17.06 -8.23 -23.26
C GLN A 190 -16.45 -7.78 -21.93
N GLN A 191 -17.22 -7.87 -20.84
CA GLN A 191 -16.73 -7.63 -19.50
C GLN A 191 -15.62 -8.62 -19.13
N ILE A 192 -15.81 -9.91 -19.40
CA ILE A 192 -14.77 -10.93 -19.21
C ILE A 192 -13.52 -10.58 -20.03
N GLN A 193 -13.67 -10.33 -21.33
CA GLN A 193 -12.54 -9.96 -22.21
C GLN A 193 -11.79 -8.71 -21.74
N TYR A 194 -12.52 -7.72 -21.22
CA TYR A 194 -11.90 -6.54 -20.61
C TYR A 194 -11.04 -6.92 -19.40
N PHE A 195 -11.59 -7.70 -18.47
CA PHE A 195 -10.89 -8.10 -17.25
C PHE A 195 -9.79 -9.16 -17.49
N GLN A 196 -9.79 -9.84 -18.63
CA GLN A 196 -8.71 -10.72 -19.10
C GLN A 196 -7.57 -9.98 -19.83
N LEU A 197 -7.65 -8.65 -19.98
CA LEU A 197 -6.72 -7.84 -20.77
C LEU A 197 -6.71 -8.21 -22.27
N GLU A 198 -7.79 -8.76 -22.79
CA GLU A 198 -7.92 -9.16 -24.20
C GLU A 198 -8.49 -8.02 -25.07
N SER A 199 -9.32 -7.15 -24.50
CA SER A 199 -9.92 -6.05 -25.25
C SER A 199 -8.92 -4.91 -25.47
N ALA A 200 -8.99 -4.28 -26.65
CA ALA A 200 -8.17 -3.12 -26.99
C ALA A 200 -8.39 -1.95 -26.02
N ASP A 201 -9.64 -1.76 -25.57
CA ASP A 201 -10.01 -0.74 -24.59
C ASP A 201 -9.37 -1.02 -23.23
N SER A 202 -9.34 -2.27 -22.78
CA SER A 202 -8.67 -2.66 -21.53
C SER A 202 -7.19 -2.27 -21.53
N LEU A 203 -6.50 -2.58 -22.63
CA LEU A 203 -5.09 -2.22 -22.81
C LEU A 203 -4.89 -0.70 -22.93
N ALA A 204 -5.81 0.02 -23.57
CA ALA A 204 -5.75 1.47 -23.71
C ALA A 204 -5.94 2.19 -22.36
N VAL A 205 -6.93 1.77 -21.57
CA VAL A 205 -7.18 2.30 -20.23
C VAL A 205 -6.00 1.99 -19.32
N LEU A 206 -5.47 0.77 -19.36
CA LEU A 206 -4.30 0.39 -18.57
C LEU A 206 -3.09 1.26 -18.90
N LYS A 207 -2.80 1.50 -20.19
CA LYS A 207 -1.74 2.42 -20.62
C LYS A 207 -1.94 3.83 -20.10
N ARG A 208 -3.19 4.31 -20.02
CA ARG A 208 -3.51 5.63 -19.47
C ARG A 208 -3.28 5.69 -17.95
N GLN A 209 -3.56 4.61 -17.22
CA GLN A 209 -3.32 4.54 -15.78
C GLN A 209 -1.85 4.30 -15.43
N ARG A 210 -1.02 3.87 -16.39
CA ARG A 210 0.44 3.79 -16.23
C ARG A 210 1.02 5.20 -16.27
N HIS A 211 1.18 5.82 -15.10
CA HIS A 211 1.82 7.11 -14.96
C HIS A 211 2.89 7.08 -13.86
N GLY A 212 3.80 8.04 -13.94
CA GLY A 212 4.87 8.25 -12.96
C GLY A 212 5.90 7.13 -12.85
N THR A 213 6.75 7.29 -11.84
CA THR A 213 7.76 6.33 -11.40
C THR A 213 7.20 5.59 -10.18
N LEU A 214 6.97 4.28 -10.29
CA LEU A 214 6.49 3.47 -9.18
C LEU A 214 7.61 3.24 -8.15
N LEU A 215 7.29 3.35 -6.86
CA LEU A 215 8.25 3.12 -5.78
C LEU A 215 8.76 1.68 -5.82
N ILE A 216 7.84 0.72 -5.94
CA ILE A 216 8.14 -0.71 -5.86
C ILE A 216 9.21 -1.17 -6.87
N ASP A 217 9.24 -0.56 -8.05
CA ASP A 217 10.23 -0.87 -9.10
C ASP A 217 11.63 -0.32 -8.79
N ASN A 218 11.70 0.65 -7.88
CA ASN A 218 12.92 1.38 -7.53
C ASN A 218 13.33 1.18 -6.06
N THR A 219 12.57 0.43 -5.26
CA THR A 219 12.82 0.22 -3.82
C THR A 219 14.25 -0.21 -3.55
N ARG A 220 14.71 -1.30 -4.17
CA ARG A 220 16.08 -1.82 -3.98
C ARG A 220 17.15 -0.77 -4.33
N GLN A 221 16.94 -0.02 -5.40
CA GLN A 221 17.89 1.03 -5.81
C GLN A 221 17.93 2.15 -4.77
N LEU A 222 16.78 2.56 -4.25
CA LEU A 222 16.64 3.62 -3.27
C LEU A 222 17.17 3.20 -1.89
N GLU A 223 16.95 1.97 -1.46
CA GLU A 223 17.54 1.41 -0.23
C GLU A 223 19.07 1.34 -0.29
N LEU A 224 19.62 0.96 -1.45
CA LEU A 224 21.07 1.02 -1.66
C LEU A 224 21.58 2.47 -1.67
N TYR A 225 20.80 3.41 -2.22
CA TYR A 225 21.12 4.84 -2.19
C TYR A 225 21.15 5.38 -0.76
N THR A 226 20.15 5.08 0.08
CA THR A 226 20.13 5.52 1.48
C THR A 226 21.26 4.87 2.27
N ARG A 227 21.53 3.58 2.07
CA ARG A 227 22.65 2.92 2.75
C ARG A 227 24.01 3.49 2.35
N SER A 228 24.21 3.84 1.08
CA SER A 228 25.52 4.27 0.57
C SER A 228 25.80 5.75 0.81
N PHE A 229 24.79 6.62 0.63
CA PHE A 229 24.97 8.07 0.79
C PHE A 229 24.55 8.56 2.19
N TRP A 230 23.70 7.85 2.90
CA TRP A 230 23.20 8.29 4.20
C TRP A 230 23.61 7.36 5.35
N GLU A 231 24.33 6.27 5.06
CA GLU A 231 24.74 5.27 6.05
C GLU A 231 23.55 4.73 6.87
N ASP A 232 22.35 4.76 6.28
CA ASP A 232 21.10 4.39 6.94
C ASP A 232 20.40 3.31 6.12
N SER A 233 20.11 2.18 6.77
CA SER A 233 19.41 1.05 6.15
C SER A 233 17.91 1.20 6.39
N LEU A 234 17.28 2.07 5.62
CA LEU A 234 15.84 2.30 5.67
C LEU A 234 15.09 1.23 4.87
N THR A 235 14.09 0.61 5.49
CA THR A 235 13.02 -0.09 4.78
C THR A 235 12.07 0.94 4.17
N LEU A 236 11.79 0.84 2.87
CA LEU A 236 10.87 1.75 2.19
C LEU A 236 9.48 1.11 2.08
N VAL A 237 8.47 1.81 2.58
CA VAL A 237 7.11 1.28 2.68
C VAL A 237 6.15 2.18 1.89
N PRO A 238 5.56 1.71 0.78
CA PRO A 238 4.61 2.49 -0.01
C PRO A 238 3.26 2.68 0.70
N TYR A 239 2.65 3.85 0.50
CA TYR A 239 1.23 4.09 0.72
C TYR A 239 0.54 4.53 -0.58
N SER A 240 -0.76 4.22 -0.69
CA SER A 240 -1.53 4.53 -1.89
C SER A 240 -1.86 6.03 -1.97
N THR A 241 -1.54 6.68 -3.09
CA THR A 241 -1.97 8.08 -3.31
C THR A 241 -3.39 8.20 -3.89
N GLY A 242 -3.97 7.10 -4.36
CA GLY A 242 -5.25 7.10 -5.09
C GLY A 242 -6.51 7.18 -4.21
N PHE A 243 -6.42 6.79 -2.94
CA PHE A 243 -7.58 6.58 -2.08
C PHE A 243 -7.74 7.60 -0.95
N ASN A 244 -6.68 8.37 -0.67
CA ASN A 244 -6.68 9.37 0.38
C ASN A 244 -7.11 10.73 -0.18
N SER A 245 -8.15 11.33 0.40
CA SER A 245 -8.60 12.69 0.06
C SER A 245 -7.63 13.77 0.57
N ILE A 246 -6.78 13.42 1.54
CA ILE A 246 -5.72 14.25 2.09
C ILE A 246 -4.41 13.80 1.44
N GLN A 247 -3.70 14.74 0.84
CA GLN A 247 -2.35 14.50 0.33
C GLN A 247 -1.43 14.23 1.52
N MET A 248 -1.10 12.96 1.73
CA MET A 248 -0.12 12.56 2.74
C MET A 248 1.27 13.02 2.31
N THR A 249 2.04 13.55 3.25
CA THR A 249 3.47 13.80 3.09
C THR A 249 4.25 12.56 3.49
N PRO A 250 5.46 12.32 2.96
CA PRO A 250 6.32 11.25 3.46
C PRO A 250 6.60 11.36 4.97
N TYR A 251 6.68 10.22 5.66
CA TYR A 251 6.86 10.16 7.12
C TYR A 251 7.57 8.87 7.56
N PHE A 252 7.96 8.77 8.83
CA PHE A 252 8.48 7.53 9.42
C PHE A 252 7.42 6.89 10.32
N ASP A 253 7.35 5.57 10.31
CA ASP A 253 6.59 4.77 11.27
C ASP A 253 7.43 3.56 11.77
N GLU A 254 6.79 2.64 12.49
CA GLU A 254 7.44 1.43 13.02
C GLU A 254 7.91 0.45 11.93
N PHE A 255 7.36 0.53 10.71
CA PHE A 255 7.70 -0.35 9.60
C PHE A 255 8.77 0.24 8.67
N GLY A 256 8.92 1.57 8.64
CA GLY A 256 10.01 2.22 7.93
C GLY A 256 9.69 3.63 7.43
N ALA A 257 10.31 4.00 6.31
CA ALA A 257 10.07 5.27 5.64
C ALA A 257 8.86 5.15 4.70
N ARG A 258 7.78 5.83 5.05
CA ARG A 258 6.52 5.86 4.31
C ARG A 258 6.59 6.86 3.17
N LEU A 259 6.40 6.37 1.95
CA LEU A 259 6.51 7.15 0.71
C LEU A 259 5.31 6.89 -0.21
N PRO A 260 4.96 7.85 -1.10
CA PRO A 260 4.00 7.61 -2.17
C PRO A 260 4.35 6.40 -3.02
N ASP A 261 3.37 5.56 -3.34
CA ASP A 261 3.53 4.43 -4.25
C ASP A 261 3.91 4.85 -5.69
N VAL A 262 3.65 6.10 -6.07
CA VAL A 262 4.07 6.69 -7.34
C VAL A 262 4.47 8.17 -7.21
N TYR A 263 5.49 8.58 -7.96
CA TYR A 263 5.75 10.00 -8.26
C TYR A 263 5.72 10.27 -9.76
N ASP A 264 4.86 11.21 -10.18
CA ASP A 264 4.90 11.78 -11.52
C ASP A 264 6.11 12.69 -11.74
N ASP A 265 6.50 12.83 -13.01
CA ASP A 265 7.50 13.83 -13.41
C ASP A 265 6.93 15.24 -13.21
N VAL A 266 7.72 16.15 -12.64
CA VAL A 266 7.31 17.54 -12.34
C VAL A 266 8.46 18.48 -12.70
N HIS A 267 8.20 19.56 -13.45
CA HIS A 267 9.22 20.52 -13.88
C HIS A 267 10.46 19.85 -14.53
N ASP A 268 10.24 18.88 -15.43
CA ASP A 268 11.27 18.02 -16.05
C ASP A 268 12.09 17.15 -15.06
N ILE A 269 11.75 17.16 -13.77
CA ILE A 269 12.35 16.31 -12.77
C ILE A 269 11.66 14.95 -12.78
N LYS A 270 12.44 13.93 -13.11
CA LYS A 270 11.99 12.54 -13.10
C LYS A 270 11.53 12.10 -11.72
N GLY A 271 10.47 11.28 -11.65
CA GLY A 271 9.94 10.74 -10.38
C GLY A 271 11.00 10.09 -9.49
N ILE A 272 11.99 9.40 -10.05
CA ILE A 272 13.12 8.84 -9.28
C ILE A 272 13.93 9.90 -8.52
N ASN A 273 14.09 11.09 -9.09
CA ASN A 273 14.78 12.20 -8.42
C ASN A 273 13.89 12.83 -7.34
N ARG A 274 12.56 12.81 -7.51
CA ARG A 274 11.63 13.21 -6.44
C ARG A 274 11.75 12.28 -5.23
N TYR A 275 11.85 10.97 -5.43
CA TYR A 275 12.12 10.03 -4.33
C TYR A 275 13.45 10.32 -3.62
N ARG A 276 14.53 10.59 -4.38
CA ARG A 276 15.84 10.94 -3.79
C ARG A 276 15.79 12.20 -2.94
N ILE A 277 15.04 13.22 -3.37
CA ILE A 277 14.87 14.48 -2.63
C ILE A 277 14.02 14.24 -1.38
N ALA A 278 12.88 13.55 -1.50
CA ALA A 278 12.05 13.20 -0.35
C ALA A 278 12.84 12.42 0.70
N LEU A 279 13.59 11.39 0.28
CA LEU A 279 14.45 10.60 1.17
C LEU A 279 15.57 11.44 1.78
N ALA A 280 16.24 12.28 1.00
CA ALA A 280 17.28 13.17 1.51
C ALA A 280 16.72 14.11 2.58
N HIS A 281 15.54 14.69 2.34
CA HIS A 281 14.85 15.57 3.28
C HIS A 281 14.48 14.84 4.57
N MET A 282 13.80 13.69 4.47
CA MET A 282 13.44 12.86 5.62
C MET A 282 14.67 12.43 6.44
N LEU A 283 15.73 11.97 5.78
CA LEU A 283 16.97 11.57 6.45
C LEU A 283 17.73 12.76 7.03
N GLY A 284 17.66 13.92 6.39
CA GLY A 284 18.17 15.17 6.91
C GLY A 284 17.50 15.55 8.23
N HIS A 285 16.16 15.49 8.29
CA HIS A 285 15.43 15.67 9.54
C HIS A 285 15.83 14.64 10.60
N LYS A 286 15.87 13.34 10.24
CA LYS A 286 16.28 12.26 11.14
C LYS A 286 17.69 12.50 11.74
N ARG A 287 18.60 13.09 10.96
CA ARG A 287 20.00 13.32 11.35
C ARG A 287 20.22 14.63 12.12
N TRP A 288 19.55 15.71 11.74
CA TRP A 288 19.91 17.07 12.18
C TRP A 288 18.79 17.82 12.90
N SER A 289 17.53 17.39 12.79
CA SER A 289 16.44 18.07 13.48
C SER A 289 16.44 17.74 14.97
N GLN A 290 15.91 18.70 15.75
CA GLN A 290 15.71 18.56 17.18
C GLN A 290 14.22 18.68 17.48
N ALA A 291 13.71 17.78 18.32
CA ALA A 291 12.32 17.87 18.75
C ALA A 291 12.08 19.13 19.58
N ILE A 292 10.98 19.82 19.29
CA ILE A 292 10.53 20.99 20.05
C ILE A 292 9.16 20.67 20.68
N PHE A 293 8.96 21.11 21.92
CA PHE A 293 7.66 21.03 22.58
C PHE A 293 6.82 22.25 22.20
N ALA A 294 5.71 22.03 21.51
CA ALA A 294 4.96 23.09 20.83
C ALA A 294 4.02 23.90 21.75
N ASP A 295 3.95 23.59 23.04
CA ASP A 295 2.89 24.06 23.96
C ASP A 295 2.84 25.58 24.16
N ASN A 296 3.94 26.29 23.87
CA ASN A 296 4.04 27.74 24.04
C ASN A 296 4.04 28.54 22.73
N PHE A 297 3.85 27.91 21.57
CA PHE A 297 3.87 28.60 20.28
C PHE A 297 2.47 28.81 19.72
N SER A 298 2.18 30.04 19.29
CA SER A 298 1.00 30.35 18.48
C SER A 298 1.01 29.58 17.15
N PRO A 299 -0.13 29.36 16.50
CA PRO A 299 -0.19 28.66 15.21
C PRO A 299 0.73 29.25 14.12
N LEU A 300 0.86 30.58 14.07
CA LEU A 300 1.75 31.26 13.11
C LEU A 300 3.23 31.04 13.42
N GLN A 301 3.60 30.99 14.70
CA GLN A 301 4.97 30.66 15.10
C GLN A 301 5.29 29.20 14.77
N ARG A 302 4.35 28.27 14.98
CA ARG A 302 4.56 26.84 14.64
C ARG A 302 4.83 26.67 13.14
N ILE A 303 4.01 27.26 12.28
CA ILE A 303 4.20 27.22 10.82
C ILE A 303 5.54 27.86 10.42
N ALA A 304 5.92 28.98 11.04
CA ALA A 304 7.19 29.61 10.76
C ALA A 304 8.36 28.71 11.18
N ILE A 305 8.33 28.15 12.39
CA ILE A 305 9.37 27.25 12.92
C ILE A 305 9.51 26.02 12.04
N GLU A 306 8.40 25.37 11.65
CA GLU A 306 8.38 24.25 10.71
C GLU A 306 9.08 24.63 9.40
N CYS A 307 8.69 25.74 8.77
CA CYS A 307 9.30 26.19 7.51
C CYS A 307 10.80 26.52 7.64
N PHE A 308 11.21 27.15 8.74
CA PHE A 308 12.62 27.43 9.02
C PHE A 308 13.42 26.14 9.23
N GLU A 309 12.85 25.16 9.93
CA GLU A 309 13.48 23.87 10.15
C GLU A 309 13.67 23.14 8.81
N ASP A 310 12.63 23.04 8.00
CA ASP A 310 12.69 22.41 6.67
C ASP A 310 13.74 23.11 5.78
N SER A 311 13.74 24.45 5.76
CA SER A 311 14.72 25.25 5.00
C SER A 311 16.16 25.02 5.48
N LYS A 312 16.37 24.93 6.79
CA LYS A 312 17.67 24.61 7.40
C LYS A 312 18.11 23.21 6.96
N ILE A 313 17.22 22.23 7.01
CA ILE A 313 17.52 20.87 6.57
C ILE A 313 17.89 20.86 5.10
N ASP A 314 17.11 21.48 4.21
CA ASP A 314 17.42 21.51 2.77
C ASP A 314 18.74 22.23 2.47
N TYR A 315 19.05 23.30 3.20
CA TYR A 315 20.36 23.97 3.12
C TYR A 315 21.50 23.03 3.50
N LEU A 316 21.39 22.32 4.63
CA LEU A 316 22.41 21.36 5.08
C LEU A 316 22.56 20.19 4.10
N ILE A 317 21.46 19.70 3.53
CA ILE A 317 21.48 18.69 2.47
C ILE A 317 22.26 19.21 1.27
N CYS A 318 22.02 20.45 0.83
CA CYS A 318 22.73 21.04 -0.31
C CYS A 318 24.21 21.31 -0.02
N GLN A 319 24.59 21.53 1.24
CA GLN A 319 26.00 21.63 1.65
C GLN A 319 26.70 20.27 1.55
N GLN A 320 26.06 19.20 2.02
CA GLN A 320 26.62 17.84 1.95
C GLN A 320 26.57 17.26 0.52
N TYR A 321 25.50 17.54 -0.22
CA TYR A 321 25.22 17.01 -1.56
C TYR A 321 24.84 18.13 -2.53
N PRO A 322 25.81 18.91 -3.04
CA PRO A 322 25.55 20.06 -3.92
C PRO A 322 24.75 19.72 -5.19
N GLY A 323 24.86 18.49 -5.68
CA GLY A 323 24.11 18.01 -6.85
C GLY A 323 22.59 17.98 -6.68
N LEU A 324 22.08 17.98 -5.44
CA LEU A 324 20.63 18.00 -5.17
C LEU A 324 20.02 19.41 -5.28
N ARG A 325 20.83 20.48 -5.15
CA ARG A 325 20.36 21.87 -5.13
C ARG A 325 19.51 22.22 -6.35
N LYS A 326 19.99 21.89 -7.55
CA LYS A 326 19.25 22.16 -8.79
C LYS A 326 17.88 21.48 -8.81
N LEU A 327 17.80 20.26 -8.28
CA LEU A 327 16.55 19.50 -8.24
C LEU A 327 15.59 20.09 -7.21
N MET A 328 16.09 20.47 -6.03
CA MET A 328 15.31 21.11 -4.98
C MET A 328 14.76 22.46 -5.45
N ILE A 329 15.59 23.33 -6.04
CA ILE A 329 15.14 24.62 -6.60
C ILE A 329 14.05 24.41 -7.67
N ALA A 330 14.23 23.44 -8.57
CA ALA A 330 13.25 23.16 -9.63
C ALA A 330 11.89 22.66 -9.12
N LEU A 331 11.85 22.05 -7.93
CA LEU A 331 10.62 21.57 -7.28
C LEU A 331 10.05 22.54 -6.26
N HIS A 332 10.81 23.55 -5.84
CA HIS A 332 10.40 24.50 -4.82
C HIS A 332 9.41 25.53 -5.41
N PRO A 333 8.31 25.86 -4.73
CA PRO A 333 7.43 26.95 -5.14
C PRO A 333 8.20 28.26 -5.30
N ARG A 334 7.93 29.01 -6.38
CA ARG A 334 8.49 30.33 -6.65
C ARG A 334 7.36 31.34 -6.84
N PRO A 335 6.73 31.82 -5.75
CA PRO A 335 5.65 32.78 -5.88
C PRO A 335 6.20 34.15 -6.33
N ASP A 336 5.42 34.93 -7.08
CA ASP A 336 5.81 36.29 -7.47
C ASP A 336 5.86 37.21 -6.26
N GLU A 337 6.85 38.10 -6.15
CA GLU A 337 7.10 38.95 -4.98
C GLU A 337 5.83 39.67 -4.47
N PHE A 338 5.00 40.17 -5.40
CA PHE A 338 3.78 40.93 -5.12
C PHE A 338 2.48 40.12 -5.25
N ALA A 339 2.54 38.78 -5.28
CA ALA A 339 1.36 37.93 -5.47
C ALA A 339 0.36 37.98 -4.30
N CYS A 340 0.78 38.38 -3.10
CA CYS A 340 -0.05 38.41 -1.90
C CYS A 340 -0.40 39.83 -1.47
N ASP A 341 -1.70 40.13 -1.35
CA ASP A 341 -2.18 41.41 -0.82
C ASP A 341 -2.46 41.32 0.69
N PRO A 342 -1.62 41.95 1.55
CA PRO A 342 -1.78 41.86 3.00
C PRO A 342 -3.06 42.53 3.53
N LYS A 343 -3.80 43.27 2.70
CA LYS A 343 -5.09 43.88 3.08
C LYS A 343 -6.26 42.90 2.98
N THR A 344 -6.15 41.88 2.14
CA THR A 344 -7.23 40.92 1.86
C THR A 344 -6.94 39.53 2.43
N GLU A 345 -5.67 39.18 2.62
CA GLU A 345 -5.27 37.85 3.07
C GLU A 345 -3.99 37.85 3.93
N SER A 346 -3.72 36.71 4.59
CA SER A 346 -2.52 36.52 5.40
C SER A 346 -1.33 36.14 4.52
N CYS A 347 -0.34 37.03 4.41
CA CYS A 347 0.86 36.80 3.60
C CYS A 347 1.96 35.98 4.31
N ILE A 348 1.68 35.30 5.41
CA ILE A 348 2.71 34.54 6.13
C ILE A 348 3.27 33.38 5.29
N ARG A 349 2.42 32.56 4.67
CA ARG A 349 2.85 31.43 3.82
C ARG A 349 3.59 31.91 2.58
N HIS A 350 3.14 33.03 2.00
CA HIS A 350 3.82 33.70 0.89
C HIS A 350 5.26 34.09 1.26
N ARG A 351 5.42 34.85 2.35
CA ARG A 351 6.73 35.31 2.84
C ARG A 351 7.65 34.15 3.23
N LEU A 352 7.11 33.12 3.87
CA LEU A 352 7.86 31.92 4.24
C LEU A 352 8.34 31.15 3.00
N SER A 353 7.50 31.02 1.97
CA SER A 353 7.88 30.36 0.71
C SER A 353 8.95 31.14 -0.06
N MET A 354 8.86 32.48 -0.07
CA MET A 354 9.91 33.34 -0.65
C MET A 354 11.23 33.18 0.11
N LEU A 355 11.18 33.15 1.44
CA LEU A 355 12.35 32.98 2.29
C LEU A 355 13.03 31.61 2.09
N SER A 356 12.25 30.53 2.08
CA SER A 356 12.80 29.18 1.90
C SER A 356 13.42 29.00 0.51
N TYR A 357 12.82 29.62 -0.53
CA TYR A 357 13.42 29.68 -1.86
C TYR A 357 14.76 30.46 -1.85
N ALA A 358 14.80 31.63 -1.20
CA ALA A 358 16.00 32.46 -1.07
C ALA A 358 17.17 31.74 -0.37
N ILE A 359 16.87 30.87 0.60
CA ILE A 359 17.88 30.07 1.30
C ILE A 359 18.53 29.04 0.36
N LEU A 360 17.78 28.54 -0.62
CA LEU A 360 18.24 27.52 -1.57
C LEU A 360 18.87 28.11 -2.83
N ASP A 361 18.41 29.27 -3.28
CA ASP A 361 18.87 29.97 -4.48
C ASP A 361 19.64 31.25 -4.12
N GLU A 362 20.97 31.20 -4.22
CA GLU A 362 21.85 32.34 -3.93
C GLU A 362 21.64 33.52 -4.91
N HIS A 363 20.90 33.31 -6.01
CA HIS A 363 20.60 34.32 -7.02
C HIS A 363 19.17 34.89 -6.93
N HIS A 364 18.43 34.56 -5.88
CA HIS A 364 17.03 34.99 -5.69
C HIS A 364 16.87 36.51 -5.56
#